data_AF-A0A835MAC9-F1
#
_entry.id   AF-A0A835MAC9-F1
#
_cell.length_a   1.000
_cell.length_b   1.000
_cell.length_c   1.000
_cell.angle_alpha   90.00
_cell.angle_beta   90.00
_cell.angle_gamma   90.00
#
_symmetry.space_group_name_H-M   'P 1'
#
loop_
_entity.id
_entity.type
_entity.pdbx_description
1 polymer ?
#
loop_
_entity_poly.entity_id
_entity_poly.type
_entity_poly.pdbx_seq_one_letter_code
_entity_poly.pdbx_strand_id
1 'polypeptide(L)'
;MTSSHRFDWTKYWEQQGGDDKLWLWNTLKDSWELDESKKETTLGRIASDEFRNKKTKWKKNFYSRYTTYEERIAHKPEQLSQQEWVNLLQFWDSPEHQVISERNKRNRSKQIAKHTSGRKDWLIRNNSNNNLLVSGQIREEGAPPSQGDFFVLSHTSRKTNDALDG
;
A
#
# COMPACT_ATOMS: atom_id res chain seq x y z
N MET A 1 18.91 23.15 -3.87
CA MET A 1 17.97 23.70 -2.87
C MET A 1 16.87 22.67 -2.63
N THR A 2 16.95 21.96 -1.51
CA THR A 2 16.08 20.84 -1.14
C THR A 2 14.67 21.35 -0.83
N SER A 3 13.73 21.07 -1.72
CA SER A 3 12.32 21.43 -1.59
C SER A 3 11.65 20.55 -0.53
N SER A 4 11.75 20.93 0.74
CA SER A 4 11.24 20.18 1.90
C SER A 4 9.94 20.76 2.46
N HIS A 5 9.03 21.21 1.58
CA HIS A 5 7.76 21.79 2.05
C HIS A 5 6.63 21.70 1.03
N ARG A 6 6.66 20.74 0.11
CA ARG A 6 5.60 20.60 -0.90
C ARG A 6 4.49 19.66 -0.47
N PHE A 7 4.82 18.59 0.26
CA PHE A 7 3.81 17.63 0.67
C PHE A 7 3.59 17.69 2.17
N ASP A 8 2.31 17.70 2.55
CA ASP A 8 1.91 17.56 3.93
C ASP A 8 1.89 16.07 4.29
N TRP A 9 2.99 15.61 4.88
CA TRP A 9 3.15 14.21 5.27
C TRP A 9 2.17 13.75 6.34
N THR A 10 1.47 14.65 7.03
CA THR A 10 0.41 14.28 7.98
C THR A 10 -0.84 13.79 7.26
N LYS A 11 -1.12 14.33 6.07
CA LYS A 11 -2.28 13.98 5.23
C LYS A 11 -2.07 12.70 4.40
N TYR A 12 -3.17 12.15 3.90
CA TYR A 12 -3.14 11.09 2.89
C TYR A 12 -2.86 11.65 1.50
N TRP A 13 -2.48 10.79 0.54
CA TRP A 13 -2.16 11.21 -0.82
C TRP A 13 -3.35 11.91 -1.49
N GLU A 14 -4.55 11.38 -1.28
CA GLU A 14 -5.81 11.90 -1.81
C GLU A 14 -6.08 13.33 -1.34
N GLN A 15 -5.63 13.67 -0.13
CA GLN A 15 -5.82 14.95 0.53
C GLN A 15 -4.71 15.97 0.25
N GLN A 16 -3.66 15.60 -0.49
CA GLN A 16 -2.61 16.55 -0.88
C GLN A 16 -3.17 17.60 -1.85
N GLY A 17 -2.57 18.80 -1.82
CA GLY A 17 -2.93 19.90 -2.71
C GLY A 17 -2.83 19.51 -4.19
N GLY A 18 -3.79 20.00 -4.99
CA GLY A 18 -3.77 19.79 -6.44
C GLY A 18 -2.50 20.34 -7.08
N ASP A 19 -2.04 21.51 -6.62
CA ASP A 19 -0.85 22.18 -7.11
C ASP A 19 0.43 21.37 -6.84
N ASP A 20 0.53 20.71 -5.68
CA ASP A 20 1.69 19.88 -5.33
C ASP A 20 1.76 18.61 -6.18
N LYS A 21 0.59 18.00 -6.45
CA LYS A 21 0.48 16.86 -7.37
C LYS A 21 0.79 17.26 -8.81
N LEU A 22 0.34 18.44 -9.24
CA LEU A 22 0.62 18.97 -10.57
C LEU A 22 2.11 19.30 -10.73
N TRP A 23 2.74 19.87 -9.71
CA TRP A 23 4.19 20.09 -9.68
C TRP A 23 4.96 18.77 -9.82
N LEU A 24 4.56 17.73 -9.08
CA LEU A 24 5.19 16.41 -9.20
C LEU A 24 5.00 15.83 -10.60
N TRP A 25 3.80 15.95 -11.16
CA TRP A 25 3.52 15.52 -12.53
C TRP A 25 4.43 16.20 -13.55
N ASN A 26 4.51 17.54 -13.52
CA ASN A 26 5.34 18.29 -14.45
C ASN A 26 6.83 17.91 -14.29
N THR A 27 7.30 17.74 -13.06
CA THR A 27 8.68 17.32 -12.79
C THR A 27 8.98 15.92 -13.36
N LEU A 28 8.08 14.97 -13.16
CA LEU A 28 8.21 13.61 -13.71
C LEU A 28 8.09 13.59 -15.23
N LYS A 29 7.16 14.38 -15.77
CA LYS A 29 6.95 14.53 -17.21
C LYS A 29 8.19 15.06 -17.90
N ASP A 30 8.80 16.12 -17.36
CA ASP A 30 9.99 16.74 -17.94
C ASP A 30 11.23 15.85 -17.78
N SER A 31 11.35 15.15 -16.65
CA SER A 31 12.52 14.29 -16.37
C SER A 31 12.52 12.97 -17.16
N TRP A 32 11.33 12.45 -17.50
CA TRP A 32 11.16 11.12 -18.08
C TRP A 32 10.38 11.13 -19.40
N GLU A 33 10.16 12.31 -19.99
CA GLU A 33 9.42 12.52 -21.25
C GLU A 33 8.07 11.78 -21.29
N LEU A 34 7.31 11.86 -20.19
CA LEU A 34 6.06 11.10 -20.06
C LEU A 34 4.94 11.70 -20.90
N ASP A 35 4.14 10.81 -21.51
CA ASP A 35 2.91 11.22 -22.18
C ASP A 35 1.81 11.63 -21.18
N GLU A 36 1.00 12.62 -21.54
CA GLU A 36 -0.08 13.14 -20.67
C GLU A 36 -1.11 12.06 -20.32
N SER A 37 -1.32 11.04 -21.17
CA SER A 37 -2.19 9.90 -20.87
C SER A 37 -1.74 9.09 -19.64
N LYS A 38 -0.46 9.19 -19.25
CA LYS A 38 0.10 8.46 -18.10
C LYS A 38 -0.07 9.20 -16.78
N LYS A 39 -0.60 10.43 -16.79
CA LYS A 39 -0.74 11.26 -15.59
C LYS A 39 -1.54 10.57 -14.49
N GLU A 40 -2.71 10.06 -14.82
CA GLU A 40 -3.61 9.43 -13.86
C GLU A 40 -2.96 8.18 -13.24
N THR A 41 -2.36 7.32 -14.07
CA THR A 41 -1.68 6.11 -13.56
C THR A 41 -0.46 6.46 -12.71
N THR A 42 0.34 7.44 -13.15
CA THR A 42 1.56 7.87 -12.45
C THR A 42 1.23 8.49 -11.10
N LEU A 43 0.31 9.46 -11.05
CA LEU A 43 -0.07 10.11 -9.79
C LEU A 43 -0.92 9.20 -8.90
N GLY A 44 -1.90 8.50 -9.49
CA GLY A 44 -2.87 7.71 -8.73
C GLY A 44 -2.28 6.43 -8.14
N ARG A 45 -1.40 5.75 -8.89
CA ARG A 45 -0.82 4.48 -8.45
C ARG A 45 0.61 4.65 -7.96
N ILE A 46 1.52 5.10 -8.83
CA ILE A 46 2.96 5.09 -8.54
C ILE A 46 3.30 6.07 -7.42
N ALA A 47 2.89 7.34 -7.55
CA ALA A 47 3.18 8.36 -6.56
C ALA A 47 2.48 8.08 -5.22
N SER A 48 1.20 7.67 -5.26
CA SER A 48 0.46 7.27 -4.05
C SER A 48 1.14 6.13 -3.29
N ASP A 49 1.55 5.07 -4.00
CA ASP A 49 2.25 3.94 -3.39
C ASP A 49 3.59 4.35 -2.81
N GLU A 50 4.39 5.14 -3.53
CA GLU A 50 5.69 5.60 -3.04
C GLU A 50 5.54 6.52 -1.82
N PHE A 51 4.55 7.40 -1.81
CA PHE A 51 4.23 8.27 -0.69
C PHE A 51 3.92 7.45 0.57
N ARG A 52 3.02 6.46 0.45
CA ARG A 52 2.67 5.55 1.54
C ARG A 52 3.86 4.70 2.00
N ASN A 53 4.67 4.22 1.06
CA ASN A 53 5.86 3.41 1.36
C ASN A 53 6.91 4.22 2.12
N LYS A 54 7.18 5.46 1.72
CA LYS A 54 8.09 6.37 2.45
C LYS A 54 7.62 6.62 3.87
N LYS A 55 6.35 7.02 4.06
CA LYS A 55 5.78 7.24 5.41
C LYS A 55 5.88 5.99 6.28
N THR A 56 5.65 4.80 5.70
CA THR A 56 5.79 3.51 6.40
C THR A 56 7.23 3.23 6.80
N LYS A 57 8.20 3.45 5.91
CA LYS A 57 9.64 3.28 6.19
C LYS A 57 10.08 4.22 7.31
N TRP A 58 9.67 5.49 7.27
CA TRP A 58 10.01 6.44 8.32
C TRP A 58 9.43 6.03 9.67
N LYS A 59 8.15 5.63 9.69
CA LYS A 59 7.52 5.16 10.92
C LYS A 59 8.27 3.97 11.51
N LYS A 60 8.61 2.97 10.69
CA LYS A 60 9.31 1.76 11.13
C LYS A 60 10.71 2.08 11.68
N ASN A 61 11.49 2.87 10.94
CA ASN A 61 12.91 3.03 11.19
C ASN A 61 13.25 4.12 12.21
N PHE A 62 12.38 5.13 12.35
CA PHE A 62 12.68 6.33 13.16
C PHE A 62 11.62 6.63 14.22
N TYR A 63 10.37 6.20 14.06
CA TYR A 63 9.35 6.36 15.12
C TYR A 63 9.31 5.15 16.04
N SER A 64 9.04 3.97 15.49
CA SER A 64 8.87 2.72 16.26
C SER A 64 10.16 2.16 16.83
N ARG A 65 11.32 2.66 16.38
CA ARG A 65 12.64 2.21 16.85
C ARG A 65 13.01 2.80 18.21
N TYR A 66 12.52 3.99 18.53
CA TYR A 66 12.87 4.70 19.75
C TYR A 66 11.67 4.83 20.68
N THR A 67 11.94 4.75 21.98
CA THR A 67 10.90 4.73 23.01
C THR A 67 10.50 6.14 23.40
N THR A 68 11.47 7.04 23.55
CA THR A 68 11.23 8.41 24.02
C THR A 68 11.01 9.38 22.86
N TYR A 69 10.28 10.46 23.12
CA TYR A 69 10.03 11.50 22.12
C TYR A 69 11.31 12.26 21.75
N GLU A 70 12.18 12.50 22.73
CA GLU A 70 13.46 13.19 22.54
C GLU A 70 14.40 12.41 21.60
N GLU A 71 14.52 11.09 21.79
CA GLU A 71 15.30 10.24 20.89
C GLU A 71 14.73 10.26 19.46
N ARG A 72 13.40 10.23 19.30
CA ARG A 72 12.76 10.30 17.98
C ARG A 72 13.07 11.62 17.28
N ILE A 73 13.06 12.74 18.00
CA ILE A 73 13.41 14.06 17.46
C ILE A 73 14.87 14.10 17.02
N ALA A 74 15.78 13.55 17.83
CA ALA A 74 17.21 13.50 17.53
C ALA A 74 17.51 12.64 16.28
N HIS A 75 16.75 11.56 16.08
CA HIS A 75 16.91 10.65 14.95
C HIS A 75 15.91 10.93 13.82
N LYS A 76 16.00 12.12 13.23
CA LYS A 76 15.19 12.52 12.07
C LYS A 76 15.70 11.90 10.76
N PRO A 77 14.81 11.50 9.82
CA PRO A 77 15.19 11.20 8.44
C PRO A 77 15.86 12.40 7.73
N GLU A 78 16.87 12.15 6.90
CA GLU A 78 17.56 13.21 6.16
C GLU A 78 16.63 13.98 5.20
N GLN A 79 15.65 13.29 4.63
CA GLN A 79 14.75 13.83 3.60
C GLN A 79 13.66 14.77 4.13
N LEU A 80 13.49 14.87 5.46
CA LEU A 80 12.48 15.72 6.08
C LEU A 80 13.12 16.93 6.75
N SER A 81 12.44 18.06 6.75
CA SER A 81 12.78 19.17 7.65
C SER A 81 12.45 18.81 9.10
N GLN A 82 13.05 19.52 10.04
CA GLN A 82 12.77 19.31 11.47
C GLN A 82 11.27 19.51 11.78
N GLN A 83 10.66 20.54 11.19
CA GLN A 83 9.25 20.83 11.40
C GLN A 83 8.34 19.73 10.84
N GLU A 84 8.57 19.27 9.61
CA GLU A 84 7.79 18.18 9.03
C GLU A 84 7.88 16.90 9.86
N TRP A 85 9.06 16.61 10.42
CA TRP A 85 9.25 15.46 11.28
C TRP A 85 8.48 15.59 12.60
N VAL A 86 8.56 16.74 13.26
CA VAL A 86 7.81 17.02 14.49
C VAL A 86 6.30 16.89 14.24
N ASN A 87 5.80 17.45 13.13
CA ASN A 87 4.39 17.34 12.74
C ASN A 87 3.99 15.87 12.52
N LEU A 88 4.84 15.06 11.89
CA LEU A 88 4.61 13.63 11.70
C LEU A 88 4.60 12.84 13.01
N LEU A 89 5.49 13.16 13.94
CA LEU A 89 5.51 12.54 15.28
C LEU A 89 4.19 12.84 16.01
N GLN A 90 3.77 14.11 16.04
CA GLN A 90 2.50 14.54 16.63
C GLN A 90 1.31 13.85 15.95
N PHE A 91 1.31 13.75 14.62
CA PHE A 91 0.28 13.04 13.88
C PHE A 91 0.19 11.57 14.30
N TRP A 92 1.31 10.87 14.47
CA TRP A 92 1.29 9.47 14.91
C TRP A 92 0.94 9.31 16.39
N ASP A 93 1.34 10.24 17.24
CA ASP A 93 1.01 10.23 18.67
C ASP A 93 -0.43 10.71 18.94
N SER A 94 -1.12 11.27 17.94
CA SER A 94 -2.52 11.69 18.07
C SER A 94 -3.43 10.53 18.46
N PRO A 95 -4.38 10.73 19.40
CA PRO A 95 -5.31 9.68 19.84
C PRO A 95 -6.11 9.07 18.69
N GLU A 96 -6.58 9.90 17.76
CA GLU A 96 -7.34 9.47 16.58
C GLU A 96 -6.55 8.46 15.73
N HIS A 97 -5.29 8.77 15.45
CA HIS A 97 -4.43 7.89 14.68
C HIS A 97 -4.10 6.60 15.44
N GLN A 98 -3.86 6.67 16.75
CA GLN A 98 -3.58 5.49 17.57
C GLN A 98 -4.77 4.53 17.60
N VAL A 99 -6.00 5.02 17.78
CA VAL A 99 -7.22 4.19 17.74
C VAL A 99 -7.34 3.44 16.42
N ILE A 100 -7.12 4.12 15.29
CA ILE A 100 -7.17 3.49 13.95
C ILE A 100 -6.04 2.46 13.81
N SER A 101 -4.83 2.81 14.25
CA SER A 101 -3.64 1.96 14.18
C SER A 101 -3.82 0.66 14.98
N GLU A 102 -4.36 0.75 16.20
CA GLU A 102 -4.66 -0.39 17.05
C GLU A 102 -5.77 -1.27 16.49
N ARG A 103 -6.85 -0.66 15.98
CA ARG A 103 -7.92 -1.40 15.29
C ARG A 103 -7.36 -2.18 14.11
N ASN A 104 -6.52 -1.56 13.29
CA ASN A 104 -5.89 -2.20 12.14
C ASN A 104 -4.91 -3.32 12.56
N LYS A 105 -4.17 -3.13 13.66
CA LYS A 105 -3.31 -4.17 14.24
C LYS A 105 -4.14 -5.38 14.70
N ARG A 106 -5.25 -5.15 15.41
CA ARG A 106 -6.17 -6.19 15.87
C ARG A 106 -6.86 -6.92 14.72
N ASN A 107 -7.26 -6.20 13.68
CA ASN A 107 -7.87 -6.81 12.50
C ASN A 107 -6.86 -7.71 11.78
N ARG A 108 -5.61 -7.26 11.61
CA ARG A 108 -4.53 -8.07 11.03
C ARG A 108 -4.21 -9.31 11.88
N SER A 109 -4.24 -9.22 13.21
CA SER A 109 -4.00 -10.38 14.07
C SER A 109 -5.13 -11.42 14.04
N LYS A 110 -6.35 -10.99 13.66
CA LYS A 110 -7.51 -11.88 13.45
C LYS A 110 -7.58 -12.43 12.02
N GLN A 111 -6.67 -12.04 11.14
CA GLN A 111 -6.66 -12.53 9.76
C GLN A 111 -6.09 -13.95 9.74
N ILE A 112 -7.00 -14.91 9.66
CA ILE A 112 -6.73 -16.35 9.65
C ILE A 112 -6.36 -16.82 8.24
N ALA A 113 -7.22 -16.53 7.26
CA ALA A 113 -6.99 -16.90 5.88
C ALA A 113 -6.02 -15.92 5.17
N LYS A 114 -4.89 -16.45 4.69
CA LYS A 114 -3.88 -15.68 3.94
C LYS A 114 -4.05 -15.90 2.45
N HIS A 115 -4.14 -14.81 1.71
CA HIS A 115 -4.23 -14.82 0.26
C HIS A 115 -2.88 -15.21 -0.39
N THR A 116 -2.88 -16.18 -1.31
CA THR A 116 -1.68 -16.75 -1.97
C THR A 116 -1.53 -16.37 -3.44
N SER A 117 -2.49 -15.61 -4.00
CA SER A 117 -2.57 -15.34 -5.44
C SER A 117 -1.40 -14.53 -6.02
N GLY A 118 -0.60 -13.88 -5.19
CA GLY A 118 0.49 -13.00 -5.64
C GLY A 118 -0.01 -11.75 -6.36
N ARG A 119 0.87 -11.12 -7.15
CA ARG A 119 0.64 -9.81 -7.81
C ARG A 119 -0.04 -9.86 -9.19
N LYS A 120 -0.45 -11.05 -9.67
CA LYS A 120 -1.11 -11.15 -10.99
C LYS A 120 -2.58 -10.74 -10.86
N ASP A 121 -3.03 -9.88 -11.76
CA ASP A 121 -4.43 -9.51 -11.87
C ASP A 121 -5.28 -10.73 -12.24
N TRP A 122 -6.49 -10.76 -11.68
CA TRP A 122 -7.44 -11.86 -11.81
C TRP A 122 -7.83 -12.16 -13.26
N LEU A 123 -7.95 -11.12 -14.11
CA LEU A 123 -8.31 -11.27 -15.53
C LEU A 123 -7.21 -12.02 -16.29
N ILE A 124 -5.95 -11.71 -15.98
CA ILE A 124 -4.78 -12.41 -16.49
C ILE A 124 -4.73 -13.84 -15.93
N ARG A 125 -5.12 -14.02 -14.66
CA ARG A 125 -5.17 -15.35 -14.01
C ARG A 125 -6.23 -16.26 -14.60
N ASN A 126 -7.42 -15.75 -14.93
CA ASN A 126 -8.49 -16.52 -15.56
C ASN A 126 -8.09 -16.95 -16.97
N ASN A 127 -7.49 -16.03 -17.76
CA ASN A 127 -7.03 -16.34 -19.12
C ASN A 127 -5.80 -17.27 -19.15
N SER A 128 -4.95 -17.26 -18.12
CA SER A 128 -3.76 -18.15 -18.05
C SER A 128 -4.11 -19.55 -17.55
N ASN A 129 -5.17 -19.69 -16.77
CA ASN A 129 -5.59 -20.96 -16.18
C ASN A 129 -6.82 -21.49 -16.92
N ASN A 130 -6.62 -22.01 -18.13
CA ASN A 130 -7.64 -22.81 -18.86
C ASN A 130 -8.03 -24.12 -18.13
N ASN A 131 -7.56 -24.35 -16.90
CA ASN A 131 -7.92 -25.49 -16.07
C ASN A 131 -8.38 -24.99 -14.69
N LEU A 132 -9.68 -24.72 -14.58
CA LEU A 132 -10.37 -24.49 -13.32
C LEU A 132 -10.54 -25.85 -12.58
N LEU A 133 -9.43 -26.49 -12.23
CA LEU A 133 -9.42 -27.65 -11.33
C LEU A 133 -9.26 -27.15 -9.89
N VAL A 134 -10.27 -26.45 -9.37
CA VAL A 134 -10.33 -26.14 -7.94
C VAL A 134 -11.73 -26.47 -7.45
N SER A 135 -11.76 -27.40 -6.50
CA SER A 135 -12.86 -28.30 -6.14
C SER A 135 -13.09 -29.38 -7.20
N GLY A 136 -13.18 -30.65 -6.78
CA GLY A 136 -13.37 -31.82 -7.67
C GLY A 136 -14.72 -31.87 -8.39
N GLN A 137 -15.27 -30.73 -8.81
CA GLN A 137 -16.43 -30.61 -9.68
C GLN A 137 -15.95 -30.07 -11.03
N ILE A 138 -15.98 -30.93 -12.03
CA ILE A 138 -15.95 -30.52 -13.43
C ILE A 138 -17.20 -29.66 -13.63
N ARG A 139 -17.04 -28.34 -13.72
CA ARG A 139 -18.12 -27.46 -14.17
C ARG A 139 -18.16 -27.46 -15.69
N GLU A 140 -19.36 -27.30 -16.24
CA GLU A 140 -19.55 -27.13 -17.68
C GLU A 140 -18.63 -26.01 -18.19
N GLU A 141 -17.94 -26.30 -19.29
CA GLU A 141 -16.97 -25.40 -19.90
C GLU A 141 -17.64 -24.03 -20.15
N GLY A 142 -17.14 -22.99 -19.47
CA GLY A 142 -17.57 -21.59 -19.71
C GLY A 142 -18.40 -20.93 -18.60
N ALA A 143 -18.78 -21.65 -17.53
CA ALA A 143 -19.45 -21.01 -16.40
C ALA A 143 -18.47 -20.13 -15.56
N PRO A 144 -18.81 -18.86 -15.25
CA PRO A 144 -17.94 -18.00 -14.47
C PRO A 144 -17.77 -18.53 -13.03
N PRO A 145 -16.60 -18.38 -12.39
CA PRO A 145 -16.38 -18.84 -11.02
C PRO A 145 -17.28 -18.09 -10.03
N SER A 146 -17.74 -18.78 -8.99
CA SER A 146 -18.46 -18.18 -7.87
C SER A 146 -17.51 -17.52 -6.87
N GLN A 147 -18.03 -16.69 -5.96
CA GLN A 147 -17.27 -16.09 -4.85
C GLN A 147 -16.56 -17.14 -3.98
N GLY A 148 -17.19 -18.31 -3.76
CA GLY A 148 -16.56 -19.42 -3.04
C GLY A 148 -15.37 -20.01 -3.79
N ASP A 149 -15.50 -20.17 -5.12
CA ASP A 149 -14.41 -20.68 -5.97
C ASP A 149 -13.21 -19.72 -5.96
N PHE A 150 -13.48 -18.41 -6.00
CA PHE A 150 -12.46 -17.39 -5.86
C PHE A 150 -11.76 -17.46 -4.51
N PHE A 151 -12.50 -17.68 -3.42
CA PHE A 151 -11.92 -17.85 -2.10
C PHE A 151 -10.98 -19.05 -2.06
N VAL A 152 -11.41 -20.23 -2.52
CA VAL A 152 -10.56 -21.44 -2.54
C VAL A 152 -9.33 -21.23 -3.43
N LEU A 153 -9.48 -20.73 -4.65
CA LEU A 153 -8.37 -20.45 -5.58
C LEU A 153 -7.32 -19.49 -5.01
N SER A 154 -7.76 -18.55 -4.19
CA SER A 154 -6.92 -17.51 -3.65
C SER A 154 -6.33 -17.83 -2.28
N HIS A 155 -6.75 -18.92 -1.65
CA HIS A 155 -6.30 -19.37 -0.33
C HIS A 155 -5.76 -20.81 -0.33
N THR A 156 -5.63 -21.45 -1.50
CA THR A 156 -4.86 -22.69 -1.68
C THR A 156 -3.41 -22.38 -2.06
N SER A 157 -2.48 -23.17 -1.52
CA SER A 157 -1.06 -23.05 -1.84
C SER A 157 -0.76 -23.65 -3.20
N ARG A 158 -0.12 -22.90 -4.12
CA ARG A 158 0.31 -23.43 -5.43
C ARG A 158 1.35 -24.54 -5.36
N LYS A 159 2.09 -24.66 -4.25
CA LYS A 159 3.15 -25.65 -4.10
C LYS A 159 2.64 -26.98 -3.60
N THR A 160 1.62 -26.95 -2.75
CA THR A 160 1.11 -28.12 -2.05
C THR A 160 -0.32 -28.49 -2.46
N ASN A 161 -1.03 -27.61 -3.17
CA ASN A 161 -2.46 -27.70 -3.51
C ASN A 161 -3.41 -27.88 -2.33
N ASP A 162 -2.90 -27.89 -1.11
CA ASP A 162 -3.71 -27.90 0.10
C ASP A 162 -4.39 -26.55 0.31
N ALA A 163 -5.61 -26.61 0.85
CA ALA A 163 -6.23 -25.45 1.48
C ALA A 163 -5.32 -25.02 2.64
N LEU A 164 -5.07 -23.72 2.74
CA LEU A 164 -4.45 -23.21 3.96
C LEU A 164 -5.52 -23.29 5.06
N ASP A 165 -5.48 -24.37 5.83
CA ASP A 165 -6.24 -24.49 7.06
C ASP A 165 -6.01 -23.23 7.90
N GLY A 166 -7.11 -22.61 8.30
CA GLY A 166 -7.11 -21.39 9.09
C GLY A 166 -6.52 -21.60 10.48
#